data_AF-A0A661JMJ0-F1
#
_entry.id   AF-A0A661JMJ0-F1
#
_cell.length_a   1.000
_cell.length_b   1.000
_cell.length_c   1.000
_cell.angle_alpha   90.00
_cell.angle_beta   90.00
_cell.angle_gamma   90.00
#
_symmetry.space_group_name_H-M   'P 1'
#
loop_
_entity.id
_entity.type
_entity.pdbx_description
1 polymer ?
#
loop_
_entity_poly.entity_id
_entity_poly.type
_entity_poly.pdbx_seq_one_letter_code
_entity_poly.pdbx_strand_id
1 'polypeptide(L)'
;MKVFITDCEGPITKNDNAMELCAHFIPQGDQFFAVLSRYDDYLAYVEARPGYKAGDTLKLILPFLLAFGCSEDEMLPFSLKNMLTMPRALEALRRIGALMPTFIVSTSYEPYIRALCGLIPFPVENTFSTAVALRGLRVPEGEERRLRELAREIASMPLIEWGEARGPDELTPEAKRLVERLDEIFWGELAAGVAGEV
;
A
#
# COMPACT_ATOMS: atom_id res chain seq x y z
N MET A 1 -14.95 -29.01 5.88
CA MET A 1 -14.44 -28.62 4.55
C MET A 1 -13.10 -27.94 4.76
N LYS A 2 -12.05 -28.29 4.00
CA LYS A 2 -10.75 -27.61 4.06
C LYS A 2 -10.68 -26.57 2.93
N VAL A 3 -10.08 -25.43 3.22
CA VAL A 3 -9.83 -24.36 2.24
C VAL A 3 -8.36 -23.97 2.30
N PHE A 4 -7.82 -23.50 1.17
CA PHE A 4 -6.49 -22.89 1.11
C PHE A 4 -6.64 -21.38 0.92
N ILE A 5 -5.94 -20.61 1.75
CA ILE A 5 -5.93 -19.14 1.68
C ILE A 5 -4.47 -18.72 1.67
N THR A 6 -4.11 -17.85 0.73
CA THR A 6 -2.73 -17.35 0.59
C THR A 6 -2.74 -15.86 0.31
N ASP A 7 -1.66 -15.20 0.71
CA ASP A 7 -1.35 -13.86 0.22
C ASP A 7 -0.86 -13.91 -1.25
N CYS A 8 -0.88 -12.74 -1.90
CA CYS A 8 -0.38 -12.50 -3.25
C CYS A 8 1.12 -12.19 -3.26
N GLU A 9 1.53 -11.12 -2.58
CA GLU A 9 2.91 -10.63 -2.58
C GLU A 9 3.76 -11.49 -1.64
N GLY A 10 4.84 -12.08 -2.14
CA GLY A 10 5.67 -13.05 -1.43
C GLY A 10 5.36 -14.50 -1.83
N PRO A 11 4.15 -15.05 -1.58
CA PRO A 11 3.83 -16.42 -1.99
C PRO A 11 3.65 -16.62 -3.50
N ILE A 12 3.00 -15.66 -4.19
CA ILE A 12 2.63 -15.78 -5.61
C ILE A 12 3.49 -14.88 -6.49
N THR A 13 3.68 -13.63 -6.08
CA THR A 13 4.42 -12.62 -6.83
C THR A 13 5.64 -12.14 -6.04
N LYS A 14 6.66 -11.66 -6.76
CA LYS A 14 7.91 -11.13 -6.18
C LYS A 14 7.84 -9.64 -5.91
N ASN A 15 6.90 -8.96 -6.54
CA ASN A 15 6.75 -7.52 -6.50
C ASN A 15 6.29 -7.07 -5.11
N ASP A 16 6.59 -5.81 -4.82
CA ASP A 16 5.84 -4.99 -3.87
C ASP A 16 5.11 -3.94 -4.72
N ASN A 17 3.84 -4.17 -5.02
CA ASN A 17 3.11 -3.33 -5.97
C ASN A 17 2.92 -1.91 -5.45
N ALA A 18 2.79 -1.73 -4.13
CA ALA A 18 2.62 -0.41 -3.54
C ALA A 18 3.90 0.42 -3.67
N MET A 19 5.06 -0.17 -3.34
CA MET A 19 6.37 0.44 -3.56
C MET A 19 6.61 0.76 -5.04
N GLU A 20 6.34 -0.20 -5.93
CA GLU A 20 6.58 -0.06 -7.37
C GLU A 20 5.71 1.06 -7.99
N LEU A 21 4.45 1.18 -7.58
CA LEU A 21 3.59 2.29 -7.99
C LEU A 21 4.13 3.63 -7.50
N CYS A 22 4.51 3.74 -6.23
CA CYS A 22 5.12 4.96 -5.70
C CYS A 22 6.37 5.34 -6.47
N ALA A 23 7.31 4.40 -6.67
CA ALA A 23 8.54 4.63 -7.41
C ALA A 23 8.30 5.03 -8.88
N HIS A 24 7.20 4.59 -9.47
CA HIS A 24 6.84 4.95 -10.84
C HIS A 24 6.23 6.36 -10.96
N PHE A 25 5.29 6.72 -10.10
CA PHE A 25 4.50 7.95 -10.23
C PHE A 25 5.06 9.14 -9.44
N ILE A 26 5.73 8.88 -8.31
CA ILE A 26 6.15 9.92 -7.37
C ILE A 26 7.67 10.13 -7.49
N PRO A 27 8.17 11.36 -7.65
CA PRO A 27 9.60 11.65 -7.57
C PRO A 27 10.18 11.21 -6.22
N GLN A 28 11.26 10.40 -6.24
CA GLN A 28 11.81 9.75 -5.04
C GLN A 28 10.77 8.87 -4.31
N GLY A 29 9.89 8.25 -5.10
CA GLY A 29 8.77 7.45 -4.62
C GLY A 29 9.16 6.20 -3.84
N ASP A 30 10.33 5.65 -4.10
CA ASP A 30 10.95 4.57 -3.33
C ASP A 30 11.26 5.00 -1.88
N GLN A 31 11.92 6.15 -1.70
CA GLN A 31 12.21 6.71 -0.38
C GLN A 31 10.93 7.17 0.33
N PHE A 32 10.02 7.83 -0.41
CA PHE A 32 8.70 8.21 0.09
C PHE A 32 7.93 6.99 0.65
N PHE A 33 7.88 5.90 -0.13
CA PHE A 33 7.23 4.67 0.31
C PHE A 33 7.91 4.06 1.52
N ALA A 34 9.24 4.02 1.55
CA ALA A 34 9.98 3.47 2.68
C ALA A 34 9.68 4.21 3.99
N VAL A 35 9.59 5.56 3.95
CA VAL A 35 9.21 6.37 5.12
C VAL A 35 7.80 6.02 5.59
N LEU A 36 6.82 5.96 4.67
CA LEU A 36 5.42 5.69 5.04
C LEU A 36 5.17 4.25 5.45
N SER A 37 5.83 3.27 4.81
CA SER A 37 5.78 1.87 5.23
C SER A 37 6.38 1.71 6.63
N ARG A 38 7.44 2.46 6.95
CA ARG A 38 8.03 2.43 8.27
C ARG A 38 7.13 3.08 9.32
N TYR A 39 6.40 4.12 8.93
CA TYR A 39 5.40 4.75 9.78
C TYR A 39 4.16 3.85 9.99
N ASP A 40 3.69 3.13 8.97
CA ASP A 40 2.63 2.11 9.09
C ASP A 40 2.98 1.04 10.14
N ASP A 41 4.20 0.50 10.07
CA ASP A 41 4.73 -0.46 11.05
C ASP A 41 4.70 0.12 12.47
N TYR A 42 5.12 1.38 12.63
CA TYR A 42 5.08 2.06 13.92
C TYR A 42 3.64 2.17 14.46
N LEU A 43 2.71 2.66 13.64
CA LEU A 43 1.30 2.80 14.01
C LEU A 43 0.67 1.46 14.41
N ALA A 44 0.97 0.41 13.65
CA ALA A 44 0.38 -0.92 13.85
C ALA A 44 0.99 -1.67 15.04
N TYR A 45 2.30 -1.61 15.24
CA TYR A 45 3.00 -2.51 16.16
C TYR A 45 3.60 -1.83 17.39
N VAL A 46 3.98 -0.55 17.31
CA VAL A 46 4.63 0.17 18.43
C VAL A 46 3.61 1.04 19.16
N GLU A 47 2.91 1.90 18.44
CA GLU A 47 1.80 2.65 19.02
C GLU A 47 0.59 1.75 19.27
N ALA A 48 0.41 0.72 18.44
CA ALA A 48 -0.78 -0.12 18.40
C ALA A 48 -2.06 0.73 18.35
N ARG A 49 -2.07 1.71 17.44
CA ARG A 49 -3.10 2.74 17.34
C ARG A 49 -4.49 2.08 17.22
N PRO A 50 -5.45 2.43 18.10
CA PRO A 50 -6.78 1.82 18.06
C PRO A 50 -7.46 1.98 16.70
N GLY A 51 -7.89 0.86 16.11
CA GLY A 51 -8.57 0.84 14.82
C GLY A 51 -7.67 0.84 13.58
N TYR A 52 -6.35 1.02 13.74
CA TYR A 52 -5.37 0.93 12.68
C TYR A 52 -4.88 -0.51 12.48
N LYS A 53 -4.49 -0.88 11.25
CA LYS A 53 -4.00 -2.23 10.93
C LYS A 53 -2.74 -2.16 10.08
N ALA A 54 -1.83 -3.10 10.29
CA ALA A 54 -0.66 -3.26 9.42
C ALA A 54 -1.08 -3.49 7.96
N GLY A 55 -0.37 -2.86 7.03
CA GLY A 55 -0.69 -2.87 5.61
C GLY A 55 -1.64 -1.74 5.17
N ASP A 56 -2.01 -0.84 6.08
CA ASP A 56 -2.76 0.38 5.76
C ASP A 56 -1.87 1.45 5.06
N THR A 57 -0.58 1.16 4.83
CA THR A 57 0.32 1.94 3.95
C THR A 57 -0.35 2.28 2.62
N LEU A 58 -1.12 1.35 2.04
CA LEU A 58 -1.84 1.59 0.78
C LEU A 58 -2.90 2.70 0.90
N LYS A 59 -3.50 2.90 2.07
CA LYS A 59 -4.39 4.05 2.30
C LYS A 59 -3.59 5.34 2.40
N LEU A 60 -2.47 5.31 3.12
CA LEU A 60 -1.60 6.48 3.30
C LEU A 60 -1.05 7.02 1.97
N ILE A 61 -0.65 6.14 1.05
CA ILE A 61 -0.04 6.56 -0.23
C ILE A 61 -1.06 6.97 -1.30
N LEU A 62 -2.33 6.55 -1.17
CA LEU A 62 -3.31 6.69 -2.24
C LEU A 62 -3.61 8.14 -2.64
N PRO A 63 -3.79 9.10 -1.71
CA PRO A 63 -3.97 10.51 -2.06
C PRO A 63 -2.79 11.06 -2.88
N PHE A 64 -1.57 10.63 -2.55
CA PHE A 64 -0.37 11.05 -3.27
C PHE A 64 -0.32 10.45 -4.66
N LEU A 65 -0.59 9.14 -4.81
CA LEU A 65 -0.68 8.51 -6.12
C LEU A 65 -1.67 9.26 -7.03
N LEU A 66 -2.84 9.62 -6.50
CA LEU A 66 -3.84 10.42 -7.23
C LEU A 66 -3.32 11.81 -7.61
N ALA A 67 -2.67 12.51 -6.68
CA ALA A 67 -2.09 13.82 -6.94
C ALA A 67 -0.99 13.78 -8.00
N PHE A 68 -0.32 12.64 -8.20
CA PHE A 68 0.68 12.44 -9.26
C PHE A 68 0.09 11.85 -10.54
N GLY A 69 -1.24 11.72 -10.64
CA GLY A 69 -1.93 11.29 -11.86
C GLY A 69 -2.05 9.78 -12.02
N CYS A 70 -1.77 9.00 -10.98
CA CYS A 70 -2.06 7.57 -10.97
C CYS A 70 -3.59 7.37 -10.97
N SER A 71 -4.07 6.51 -11.86
CA SER A 71 -5.48 6.16 -11.98
C SER A 71 -5.65 4.66 -12.13
N GLU A 72 -6.86 4.14 -11.93
CA GLU A 72 -7.17 2.72 -12.21
C GLU A 72 -6.77 2.30 -13.63
N ASP A 73 -6.97 3.19 -14.62
CA ASP A 73 -6.64 2.94 -16.02
C ASP A 73 -5.12 2.82 -16.25
N GLU A 74 -4.30 3.38 -15.36
CA GLU A 74 -2.83 3.28 -15.40
C GLU A 74 -2.31 2.13 -14.53
N MET A 75 -2.95 1.86 -13.38
CA MET A 75 -2.51 0.80 -12.45
C MET A 75 -2.56 -0.58 -13.10
N LEU A 76 -3.64 -0.94 -13.80
CA LEU A 76 -3.77 -2.28 -14.37
C LEU A 76 -2.71 -2.56 -15.47
N PRO A 77 -2.51 -1.69 -16.48
CA PRO A 77 -1.43 -1.88 -17.45
C PRO A 77 -0.04 -1.89 -16.82
N PHE A 78 0.20 -1.05 -15.81
CA PHE A 78 1.45 -1.05 -15.05
C PHE A 78 1.69 -2.42 -14.40
N SER A 79 0.69 -2.96 -13.69
CA SER A 79 0.78 -4.27 -13.05
C SER A 79 1.00 -5.40 -14.06
N LEU A 80 0.24 -5.43 -15.17
CA LEU A 80 0.39 -6.45 -16.22
C LEU A 80 1.80 -6.46 -16.83
N LYS A 81 2.42 -5.28 -16.97
CA LYS A 81 3.74 -5.13 -17.57
C LYS A 81 4.87 -5.57 -16.62
N ASN A 82 4.73 -5.30 -15.33
CA ASN A 82 5.82 -5.44 -14.36
C ASN A 82 5.69 -6.66 -13.43
N MET A 83 4.57 -7.39 -13.46
CA MET A 83 4.36 -8.53 -12.57
C MET A 83 5.37 -9.66 -12.80
N LEU A 84 6.05 -10.04 -11.72
CA LEU A 84 7.01 -11.13 -11.65
C LEU A 84 6.48 -12.20 -10.70
N THR A 85 6.22 -13.39 -11.20
CA THR A 85 5.74 -14.50 -10.36
C THR A 85 6.87 -15.21 -9.65
N MET A 86 6.58 -15.75 -8.47
CA MET A 86 7.44 -16.71 -7.80
C MET A 86 7.56 -17.99 -8.63
N PRO A 87 8.75 -18.64 -8.66
CA PRO A 87 8.93 -19.87 -9.40
C PRO A 87 7.89 -20.92 -9.01
N ARG A 88 7.17 -21.46 -10.01
CA ARG A 88 6.15 -22.51 -9.85
C ARG A 88 4.93 -22.12 -9.01
N ALA A 89 4.77 -20.86 -8.59
CA ALA A 89 3.61 -20.44 -7.81
C ALA A 89 2.29 -20.68 -8.55
N LEU A 90 2.24 -20.34 -9.85
CA LEU A 90 1.07 -20.58 -10.69
C LEU A 90 0.74 -22.08 -10.84
N GLU A 91 1.78 -22.92 -10.94
CA GLU A 91 1.61 -24.39 -10.99
C GLU A 91 1.03 -24.90 -9.67
N ALA A 92 1.55 -24.42 -8.54
CA ALA A 92 1.09 -24.78 -7.21
C ALA A 92 -0.37 -24.37 -7.00
N LEU A 93 -0.73 -23.11 -7.29
CA LEU A 93 -2.09 -22.61 -7.19
C LEU A 93 -3.07 -23.45 -8.01
N ARG A 94 -2.71 -23.78 -9.26
CA ARG A 94 -3.55 -24.63 -10.12
C ARG A 94 -3.77 -26.02 -9.52
N ARG A 95 -2.70 -26.65 -8.99
CA ARG A 95 -2.80 -27.98 -8.37
C ARG A 95 -3.62 -27.95 -7.09
N ILE A 96 -3.44 -26.94 -6.24
CA ILE A 96 -4.19 -26.79 -4.98
C ILE A 96 -5.66 -26.51 -5.27
N GLY A 97 -5.95 -25.63 -6.24
CA GLY A 97 -7.32 -25.32 -6.67
C GLY A 97 -8.10 -26.51 -7.23
N ALA A 98 -7.41 -27.52 -7.77
CA ALA A 98 -8.02 -28.78 -8.19
C ALA A 98 -8.36 -29.72 -7.01
N LEU A 99 -7.78 -29.49 -5.83
CA LEU A 99 -7.96 -30.32 -4.64
C LEU A 99 -8.93 -29.70 -3.62
N MET A 100 -8.99 -28.38 -3.54
CA MET A 100 -9.83 -27.67 -2.58
C MET A 100 -10.12 -26.22 -3.01
N PRO A 101 -11.19 -25.60 -2.48
CA PRO A 101 -11.43 -24.17 -2.64
C PRO A 101 -10.20 -23.37 -2.22
N THR A 102 -9.77 -22.47 -3.10
CA THR A 102 -8.57 -21.66 -2.94
C THR A 102 -8.92 -20.20 -3.05
N PHE A 103 -8.40 -19.38 -2.14
CA PHE A 103 -8.64 -17.94 -2.09
C PHE A 103 -7.32 -17.17 -2.00
N ILE A 104 -7.31 -15.97 -2.57
CA ILE A 104 -6.21 -15.01 -2.43
C ILE A 104 -6.72 -13.85 -1.57
N VAL A 105 -6.00 -13.51 -0.51
CA VAL A 105 -6.30 -12.37 0.36
C VAL A 105 -5.06 -11.50 0.39
N SER A 106 -5.14 -10.28 -0.14
CA SER A 106 -3.99 -9.41 -0.30
C SER A 106 -4.30 -7.97 0.10
N THR A 107 -3.31 -7.26 0.60
CA THR A 107 -3.40 -5.81 0.84
C THR A 107 -3.25 -5.00 -0.44
N SER A 108 -2.70 -5.56 -1.53
CA SER A 108 -2.54 -4.87 -2.81
C SER A 108 -3.88 -4.36 -3.36
N TYR A 109 -3.82 -3.31 -4.20
CA TYR A 109 -5.00 -2.79 -4.88
C TYR A 109 -5.62 -3.79 -5.86
N GLU A 110 -6.94 -3.75 -6.01
CA GLU A 110 -7.70 -4.62 -6.92
C GLU A 110 -7.12 -4.71 -8.35
N PRO A 111 -6.63 -3.64 -9.01
CA PRO A 111 -6.00 -3.73 -10.32
C PRO A 111 -4.82 -4.71 -10.40
N TYR A 112 -4.01 -4.80 -9.34
CA TYR A 112 -2.88 -5.74 -9.28
C TYR A 112 -3.38 -7.19 -9.23
N ILE A 113 -4.43 -7.45 -8.44
CA ILE A 113 -5.04 -8.78 -8.33
C ILE A 113 -5.76 -9.18 -9.62
N ARG A 114 -6.41 -8.23 -10.30
CA ARG A 114 -6.99 -8.44 -11.63
C ARG A 114 -5.91 -8.77 -12.67
N ALA A 115 -4.76 -8.09 -12.63
CA ALA A 115 -3.62 -8.43 -13.48
C ALA A 115 -3.17 -9.89 -13.25
N LEU A 116 -3.05 -10.31 -11.98
CA LEU A 116 -2.69 -11.69 -11.63
C LEU A 116 -3.72 -12.70 -12.17
N CYS A 117 -5.01 -12.44 -11.97
CA CYS A 117 -6.09 -13.29 -12.49
C CYS A 117 -6.21 -13.26 -14.03
N GLY A 118 -5.53 -12.34 -14.71
CA GLY A 118 -5.36 -12.37 -16.17
C GLY A 118 -4.24 -13.30 -16.62
N LEU A 119 -3.20 -13.48 -15.81
CA LEU A 119 -2.06 -14.36 -16.11
C LEU A 119 -2.34 -15.84 -15.81
N ILE A 120 -3.17 -16.09 -14.79
CA ILE A 120 -3.67 -17.42 -14.44
C ILE A 120 -5.20 -17.40 -14.49
N PRO A 121 -5.87 -18.47 -14.96
CA PRO A 121 -7.32 -18.57 -14.91
C PRO A 121 -7.81 -18.82 -13.47
N PHE A 122 -7.48 -17.91 -12.56
CA PHE A 122 -7.90 -17.91 -11.17
C PHE A 122 -9.21 -17.12 -11.06
N PRO A 123 -10.25 -17.64 -10.38
CA PRO A 123 -11.52 -16.94 -10.26
C PRO A 123 -11.37 -15.64 -9.46
N VAL A 124 -11.72 -14.50 -10.06
CA VAL A 124 -11.64 -13.18 -9.41
C VAL A 124 -12.54 -13.12 -8.18
N GLU A 125 -13.69 -13.80 -8.22
CA GLU A 125 -14.63 -13.95 -7.11
C GLU A 125 -14.03 -14.64 -5.88
N ASN A 126 -12.91 -15.35 -6.04
CA ASN A 126 -12.17 -15.98 -4.95
C ASN A 126 -11.00 -15.12 -4.45
N THR A 127 -11.01 -13.83 -4.77
CA THR A 127 -9.97 -12.88 -4.33
C THR A 127 -10.56 -11.80 -3.43
N PHE A 128 -9.78 -11.40 -2.44
CA PHE A 128 -10.08 -10.30 -1.52
C PHE A 128 -8.88 -9.35 -1.55
N SER A 129 -9.12 -8.08 -1.84
CA SER A 129 -8.08 -7.09 -2.05
C SER A 129 -8.52 -5.71 -1.60
N THR A 130 -7.60 -4.75 -1.55
CA THR A 130 -7.95 -3.35 -1.26
C THR A 130 -8.71 -2.79 -2.46
N ALA A 131 -10.03 -2.64 -2.28
CA ALA A 131 -10.88 -2.02 -3.28
C ALA A 131 -10.47 -0.56 -3.43
N VAL A 132 -10.26 -0.14 -4.67
CA VAL A 132 -9.98 1.26 -4.98
C VAL A 132 -11.04 1.72 -5.96
N ALA A 133 -11.96 2.56 -5.50
CA ALA A 133 -12.91 3.23 -6.37
C ALA A 133 -12.35 4.62 -6.72
N LEU A 134 -11.28 4.65 -7.53
CA LEU A 134 -10.68 5.90 -8.03
C LEU A 134 -11.55 6.57 -9.07
N ARG A 135 -12.44 5.82 -9.72
CA ARG A 135 -13.32 6.34 -10.75
C ARG A 135 -14.24 7.45 -10.22
N GLY A 136 -13.86 8.69 -10.49
CA GLY A 136 -14.61 9.89 -10.10
C GLY A 136 -13.98 10.66 -8.93
N LEU A 137 -12.98 10.07 -8.24
CA LEU A 137 -12.16 10.82 -7.30
C LEU A 137 -11.26 11.78 -8.08
N ARG A 138 -11.45 13.07 -7.85
CA ARG A 138 -10.56 14.12 -8.33
C ARG A 138 -10.08 14.93 -7.14
N VAL A 139 -8.77 14.95 -6.96
CA VAL A 139 -8.13 15.86 -6.02
C VAL A 139 -8.22 17.27 -6.59
N PRO A 140 -8.81 18.25 -5.89
CA PRO A 140 -8.81 19.66 -6.31
C PRO A 140 -7.38 20.18 -6.52
N GLU A 141 -7.16 21.08 -7.48
CA GLU A 141 -5.81 21.55 -7.86
C GLU A 141 -5.01 22.15 -6.67
N GLY A 142 -5.69 22.82 -5.74
CA GLY A 142 -5.06 23.33 -4.52
C GLY A 142 -4.58 22.22 -3.57
N GLU A 143 -5.35 21.13 -3.46
CA GLU A 143 -5.00 19.96 -2.66
C GLU A 143 -3.92 19.12 -3.35
N GLU A 144 -3.95 19.02 -4.68
CA GLU A 144 -2.92 18.36 -5.47
C GLU A 144 -1.54 19.00 -5.25
N ARG A 145 -1.46 20.33 -5.30
CA ARG A 145 -0.22 21.05 -5.04
C ARG A 145 0.32 20.75 -3.65
N ARG A 146 -0.55 20.77 -2.64
CA ARG A 146 -0.16 20.48 -1.25
C ARG A 146 0.33 19.04 -1.09
N LEU A 147 -0.37 18.06 -1.65
CA LEU A 147 0.05 16.66 -1.63
C LEU A 147 1.41 16.45 -2.31
N ARG A 148 1.68 17.13 -3.43
CA ARG A 148 2.99 17.07 -4.10
C ARG A 148 4.11 17.70 -3.25
N GLU A 149 3.83 18.75 -2.50
CA GLU A 149 4.78 19.36 -1.55
C GLU A 149 5.05 18.43 -0.37
N LEU A 150 4.00 17.88 0.23
CA LEU A 150 4.09 16.91 1.32
C LEU A 150 4.83 15.65 0.90
N ALA A 151 4.62 15.15 -0.32
CA ALA A 151 5.37 14.01 -0.85
C ALA A 151 6.88 14.26 -0.87
N ARG A 152 7.31 15.48 -1.27
CA ARG A 152 8.73 15.85 -1.25
C ARG A 152 9.26 15.98 0.17
N GLU A 153 8.46 16.54 1.08
CA GLU A 153 8.80 16.64 2.49
C GLU A 153 9.03 15.23 3.09
N ILE A 154 8.06 14.33 2.92
CA ILE A 154 8.11 12.94 3.40
C ILE A 154 9.30 12.20 2.78
N ALA A 155 9.52 12.33 1.47
CA ALA A 155 10.67 11.70 0.80
C ALA A 155 12.03 12.20 1.32
N SER A 156 12.09 13.40 1.91
CA SER A 156 13.32 13.94 2.51
C SER A 156 13.53 13.52 3.97
N MET A 157 12.53 12.90 4.60
CA MET A 157 12.64 12.45 5.98
C MET A 157 13.53 11.20 6.07
N PRO A 158 14.35 11.08 7.13
CA PRO A 158 14.99 9.82 7.47
C PRO A 158 13.93 8.79 7.87
N LEU A 159 14.29 7.50 7.77
CA LEU A 159 13.43 6.44 8.27
C LEU A 159 13.31 6.53 9.79
N ILE A 160 12.11 6.27 10.30
CA ILE A 160 11.88 6.24 11.74
C ILE A 160 12.60 5.01 12.31
N GLU A 161 13.50 5.25 13.25
CA GLU A 161 14.16 4.21 14.02
C GLU A 161 13.70 4.25 15.47
N TRP A 162 13.12 3.15 15.93
CA TRP A 162 12.64 2.99 17.30
C TRP A 162 13.35 1.87 18.07
N GLY A 163 14.31 1.18 17.46
CA GLY A 163 15.10 0.14 18.13
C GLY A 163 14.23 -0.93 18.82
N GLU A 164 14.41 -1.09 20.13
CA GLU A 164 13.63 -2.02 20.97
C GLU A 164 12.41 -1.38 21.64
N ALA A 165 12.09 -0.11 21.33
CA ALA A 165 10.97 0.59 21.93
C ALA A 165 9.66 -0.17 21.70
N ARG A 166 8.88 -0.30 22.76
CA ARG A 166 7.59 -1.02 22.76
C ARG A 166 6.39 -0.09 22.88
N GLY A 167 6.63 1.22 22.84
CA GLY A 167 5.58 2.22 22.89
C GLY A 167 6.09 3.64 22.59
N PRO A 168 5.16 4.59 22.38
CA PRO A 168 5.49 5.97 22.00
C PRO A 168 6.38 6.72 23.01
N ASP A 169 6.25 6.40 24.30
CA ASP A 169 7.00 7.04 25.38
C ASP A 169 8.48 6.62 25.43
N GLU A 170 8.84 5.51 24.78
CA GLU A 170 10.21 4.98 24.72
C GLU A 170 10.97 5.45 23.47
N LEU A 171 10.32 6.22 22.59
CA LEU A 171 10.95 6.76 21.39
C LEU A 171 12.05 7.78 21.72
N THR A 172 13.07 7.80 20.87
CA THR A 172 14.06 8.88 20.90
C THR A 172 13.38 10.22 20.54
N PRO A 173 13.93 11.36 20.99
CA PRO A 173 13.38 12.66 20.62
C PRO A 173 13.33 12.90 19.10
N GLU A 174 14.22 12.27 18.33
CA GLU A 174 14.22 12.35 16.88
C GLU A 174 13.09 11.54 16.27
N ALA A 175 12.94 10.26 16.64
CA ALA A 175 11.85 9.41 16.17
C ALA A 175 10.49 10.01 16.52
N LYS A 176 10.35 10.55 17.73
CA LYS A 176 9.12 11.21 18.18
C LYS A 176 8.75 12.41 17.29
N ARG A 177 9.71 13.26 16.92
CA ARG A 177 9.46 14.40 16.02
C ARG A 177 9.00 13.96 14.62
N LEU A 178 9.58 12.88 14.09
CA LEU A 178 9.18 12.33 12.78
C LEU A 178 7.75 11.80 12.83
N VAL A 179 7.43 11.01 13.86
CA VAL A 179 6.08 10.50 14.10
C VAL A 179 5.07 11.64 14.25
N GLU A 180 5.38 12.63 15.08
CA GLU A 180 4.50 13.79 15.30
C GLU A 180 4.25 14.57 14.01
N ARG A 181 5.27 14.73 13.15
CA ARG A 181 5.09 15.41 11.86
C ARG A 181 4.23 14.60 10.89
N LEU A 182 4.45 13.30 10.81
CA LEU A 182 3.61 12.42 9.98
C LEU A 182 2.18 12.38 10.52
N ASP A 183 2.01 12.38 11.85
CA ASP A 183 0.69 12.44 12.48
C ASP A 183 -0.04 13.74 12.12
N GLU A 184 0.65 14.87 12.16
CA GLU A 184 0.09 16.16 11.75
C GLU A 184 -0.32 16.14 10.28
N ILE A 185 0.49 15.55 9.40
CA ILE A 185 0.17 15.42 7.97
C ILE A 185 -1.11 14.60 7.78
N PHE A 186 -1.16 13.38 8.30
CA PHE A 186 -2.25 12.44 8.00
C PHE A 186 -3.52 12.70 8.80
N TRP A 187 -3.40 13.02 10.09
CA TRP A 187 -4.53 13.14 11.01
C TRP A 187 -4.89 14.58 11.36
N GLY A 188 -4.10 15.55 10.85
CA GLY A 188 -4.39 16.98 10.93
C GLY A 188 -4.69 17.59 9.56
N GLU A 189 -3.67 17.74 8.72
CA GLU A 189 -3.75 18.44 7.43
C GLU A 189 -4.66 17.72 6.42
N LEU A 190 -4.46 16.41 6.22
CA LEU A 190 -5.18 15.63 5.21
C LEU A 190 -6.56 15.16 5.69
N ALA A 191 -6.76 15.00 7.01
CA ALA A 191 -8.05 14.63 7.59
C ALA A 191 -9.17 15.65 7.32
N ALA A 192 -8.82 16.89 6.96
CA ALA A 192 -9.76 17.96 6.63
C ALA A 192 -10.11 18.07 5.13
N GLY A 193 -9.45 17.29 4.26
CA GLY A 193 -9.57 17.35 2.79
C GLY A 193 -10.23 16.12 2.16
N VAL A 194 -10.34 16.10 0.82
CA VAL A 194 -10.87 14.95 0.06
C VAL A 194 -10.00 13.71 0.28
N ALA A 195 -8.70 13.89 0.52
CA ALA A 195 -7.75 12.85 0.90
C ALA A 195 -8.10 12.10 2.20
N GLY A 196 -8.88 12.69 3.11
CA GLY A 196 -9.30 12.07 4.37
C GLY A 196 -10.52 11.14 4.25
N GLU A 197 -11.22 11.17 3.11
CA GLU A 197 -12.37 10.30 2.81
C GLU A 197 -11.97 9.03 2.02
N VAL A 198 -10.69 8.92 1.64
CA VAL A 198 -10.13 7.83 0.80
C VAL A 198 -9.61 6.67 1.64
#